data_AF-A0A0D8JBC0-F1
#
_entry.id   AF-A0A0D8JBC0-F1
#
_cell.length_a   1.000
_cell.length_b   1.000
_cell.length_c   1.000
_cell.angle_alpha   90.00
_cell.angle_beta   90.00
_cell.angle_gamma   90.00
#
_symmetry.space_group_name_H-M   'P 1'
#
loop_
_entity.id
_entity.type
_entity.pdbx_description
1 polymer ?
#
loop_
_entity_poly.entity_id
_entity_poly.type
_entity_poly.pdbx_seq_one_letter_code
_entity_poly.pdbx_strand_id
1 'polypeptide(L)'
;MNLNDVLANLYEMDWLYDQPFSLELYNNGAYVLLFLSALAPSFIFMAIFYFLIKYPFCKWYHWLIVLIAGLIVTDVLTQRVLYNFLAVPIANSAQGINSFLLKQILLNSFLSLLFGFIATLIFKRAPLPQHNIPWSKS
;
A
#
# COMPACT_ATOMS: atom_id res chain seq x y z
N MET A 1 -3.11 22.34 9.32
CA MET A 1 -2.14 21.30 8.92
C MET A 1 -2.68 20.63 7.68
N ASN A 2 -1.98 20.71 6.55
CA ASN A 2 -2.38 20.08 5.30
C ASN A 2 -2.06 18.57 5.37
N LEU A 3 -2.79 17.75 4.62
CA LEU A 3 -2.53 16.31 4.51
C LEU A 3 -1.09 16.03 4.06
N ASN A 4 -0.57 16.84 3.14
CA ASN A 4 0.82 16.71 2.68
C ASN A 4 1.83 16.94 3.80
N ASP A 5 1.54 17.81 4.79
CA ASP A 5 2.42 18.04 5.95
C ASP A 5 2.46 16.80 6.85
N VAL A 6 1.30 16.21 7.11
CA VAL A 6 1.19 14.97 7.91
C VAL A 6 1.95 13.84 7.24
N LEU A 7 1.78 13.70 5.92
CA LEU A 7 2.41 12.63 5.16
C LEU A 7 3.91 12.86 5.00
N ALA A 8 4.37 14.09 4.80
CA ALA A 8 5.80 14.39 4.75
C ALA A 8 6.49 13.95 6.04
N ASN A 9 5.89 14.23 7.21
CA ASN A 9 6.40 13.76 8.50
C ASN A 9 6.41 12.22 8.62
N LEU A 10 5.46 11.52 8.00
CA LEU A 10 5.43 10.05 7.97
C LEU A 10 6.52 9.48 7.06
N TYR A 11 6.67 10.05 5.87
CA TYR A 11 7.58 9.58 4.82
C TYR A 11 9.03 10.00 5.03
N GLU A 12 9.29 10.99 5.87
CA GLU A 12 10.63 11.50 6.16
C GLU A 12 10.91 11.58 7.66
N MET A 13 10.35 10.63 8.43
CA MET A 13 10.66 10.52 9.85
C MET A 13 12.18 10.49 10.09
N ASP A 14 12.64 11.24 11.11
CA ASP A 14 14.06 11.47 11.40
C ASP A 14 14.91 10.20 11.61
N TRP A 15 14.29 9.07 11.96
CA TRP A 15 14.99 7.78 12.09
C TRP A 15 15.19 7.05 10.76
N LEU A 16 14.44 7.44 9.72
CA LEU A 16 14.52 6.85 8.39
C LEU A 16 15.57 7.54 7.53
N TYR A 17 15.88 8.83 7.75
CA TYR A 17 16.75 9.63 6.86
C TYR A 17 17.86 10.37 7.62
N ASP A 18 19.11 10.21 7.15
CA ASP A 18 20.25 11.04 7.56
C ASP A 18 20.40 12.31 6.70
N GLN A 19 19.60 12.41 5.63
CA GLN A 19 19.66 13.47 4.62
C GLN A 19 18.45 14.40 4.76
N PRO A 20 18.59 15.68 4.36
CA PRO A 20 17.56 16.68 4.60
C PRO A 20 16.29 16.43 3.78
N PHE A 21 15.22 17.03 4.30
CA PHE A 21 13.85 17.01 3.79
C PHE A 21 13.76 17.21 2.26
N SER A 22 13.00 16.36 1.55
CA SER A 22 12.85 16.50 0.10
C SER A 22 11.87 17.62 -0.27
N LEU A 23 12.43 18.81 -0.52
CA LEU A 23 11.65 20.00 -0.87
C LEU A 23 10.86 19.79 -2.17
N GLU A 24 11.42 19.07 -3.15
CA GLU A 24 10.78 18.74 -4.41
C GLU A 24 9.53 17.85 -4.21
N LEU A 25 9.58 16.83 -3.36
CA LEU A 25 8.41 16.01 -3.07
C LEU A 25 7.35 16.82 -2.32
N TYR A 26 7.77 17.66 -1.38
CA TYR A 26 6.87 18.50 -0.62
C TYR A 26 6.14 19.52 -1.48
N ASN A 27 6.86 20.32 -2.26
CA ASN A 27 6.31 21.39 -3.08
C ASN A 27 5.36 20.87 -4.17
N ASN A 28 5.58 19.65 -4.65
CA ASN A 28 4.73 19.01 -5.65
C ASN A 28 3.56 18.20 -5.06
N GLY A 29 3.40 18.15 -3.73
CA GLY A 29 2.36 17.35 -3.10
C GLY A 29 2.55 15.84 -3.30
N ALA A 30 3.77 15.39 -3.58
CA ALA A 30 4.06 14.02 -3.98
C ALA A 30 3.89 13.01 -2.84
N TYR A 31 3.94 13.42 -1.57
CA TYR A 31 3.67 12.52 -0.44
C TYR A 31 2.23 12.03 -0.40
N VAL A 32 1.27 12.85 -0.85
CA VAL A 32 -0.12 12.40 -1.03
C VAL A 32 -0.20 11.31 -2.09
N LEU A 33 0.55 11.46 -3.19
CA LEU A 33 0.59 10.46 -4.26
C LEU A 33 1.29 9.16 -3.81
N LEU A 34 2.36 9.25 -3.01
CA LEU A 34 3.00 8.10 -2.39
C LEU A 34 2.04 7.35 -1.47
N PHE A 35 1.29 8.08 -0.64
CA PHE A 35 0.30 7.46 0.25
C PHE A 35 -0.81 6.75 -0.54
N LEU A 36 -1.33 7.41 -1.57
CA LEU A 36 -2.35 6.83 -2.44
C LEU A 36 -1.84 5.62 -3.22
N SER A 37 -0.56 5.62 -3.61
CA SER A 37 0.03 4.47 -4.32
C SER A 37 0.19 3.23 -3.45
N ALA A 38 0.22 3.36 -2.12
CA ALA A 38 0.12 2.22 -1.21
C ALA A 38 -1.34 1.88 -0.83
N LEU A 39 -2.18 2.89 -0.61
CA LEU A 39 -3.56 2.69 -0.15
C LEU A 39 -4.45 2.07 -1.24
N ALA A 40 -4.46 2.66 -2.43
CA ALA A 40 -5.42 2.31 -3.47
C ALA A 40 -5.24 0.87 -3.99
N PRO A 41 -4.02 0.39 -4.33
CA PRO A 41 -3.84 -0.99 -4.78
C PRO A 41 -4.29 -1.99 -3.70
N SER A 42 -3.89 -1.78 -2.45
CA SER A 42 -4.25 -2.69 -1.36
C SER A 42 -5.77 -2.84 -1.19
N PHE A 43 -6.51 -1.73 -1.24
CA PHE A 43 -7.97 -1.79 -1.16
C PHE A 43 -8.61 -2.42 -2.39
N ILE A 44 -8.15 -2.08 -3.60
CA ILE A 44 -8.68 -2.63 -4.85
C ILE A 44 -8.47 -4.14 -4.91
N PHE A 45 -7.26 -4.62 -4.64
CA PHE A 45 -6.93 -6.05 -4.68
C PHE A 45 -7.68 -6.83 -3.60
N MET A 46 -7.81 -6.29 -2.39
CA MET A 46 -8.62 -6.93 -1.35
C MET A 46 -10.11 -6.93 -1.70
N ALA A 47 -10.64 -5.86 -2.30
CA ALA A 47 -12.02 -5.85 -2.77
C ALA A 47 -12.26 -6.92 -3.85
N ILE A 48 -11.34 -7.05 -4.82
CA ILE A 48 -11.40 -8.10 -5.84
C ILE A 48 -11.41 -9.48 -5.17
N PHE A 49 -10.52 -9.72 -4.21
CA PHE A 49 -10.46 -11.00 -3.49
C PHE A 49 -11.76 -11.34 -2.76
N TYR A 50 -12.37 -10.38 -2.05
CA TYR A 50 -13.56 -10.64 -1.26
C TYR A 50 -14.88 -10.66 -2.06
N PHE A 51 -14.96 -9.91 -3.17
CA PHE A 51 -16.22 -9.77 -3.93
C PHE A 51 -16.26 -10.59 -5.22
N LEU A 52 -15.12 -10.79 -5.90
CA LEU A 52 -15.07 -11.44 -7.21
C LEU A 52 -14.60 -12.88 -7.14
N ILE A 53 -13.70 -13.21 -6.20
CA ILE A 53 -13.13 -14.55 -6.07
C ILE A 53 -14.10 -15.43 -5.25
N LYS A 54 -14.88 -16.27 -5.96
CA LYS A 54 -15.78 -17.28 -5.34
C LYS A 54 -15.08 -18.64 -5.20
N TYR A 55 -15.66 -19.51 -4.38
CA TYR A 55 -15.23 -20.91 -4.16
C TYR A 55 -14.90 -21.63 -5.49
N PRO A 56 -13.82 -22.43 -5.58
CA PRO A 56 -12.94 -22.94 -4.51
C PRO A 56 -11.72 -22.07 -4.17
N PHE A 57 -11.64 -20.86 -4.72
CA PHE A 57 -10.46 -19.99 -4.64
C PHE A 57 -10.35 -19.17 -3.33
N CYS A 58 -11.15 -19.48 -2.29
CA CYS A 58 -11.12 -18.79 -0.99
C CYS A 58 -10.16 -19.42 0.03
N LYS A 59 -9.12 -20.11 -0.44
CA LYS A 59 -8.08 -20.67 0.46
C LYS A 59 -7.07 -19.58 0.85
N TRP A 60 -6.46 -19.72 2.02
CA TRP A 60 -5.52 -18.74 2.59
C TRP A 60 -4.36 -18.35 1.64
N TYR A 61 -3.94 -19.26 0.77
CA TYR A 61 -2.86 -18.98 -0.18
C TYR A 61 -3.30 -18.05 -1.33
N HIS A 62 -4.58 -18.00 -1.70
CA HIS A 62 -5.06 -17.02 -2.70
C HIS A 62 -5.05 -15.60 -2.15
N TRP A 63 -5.30 -15.45 -0.84
CA TRP A 63 -5.13 -14.17 -0.16
C TRP A 63 -3.67 -13.70 -0.22
N LEU A 64 -2.72 -14.61 0.01
CA LEU A 64 -1.29 -14.31 -0.11
C LEU A 64 -0.91 -13.91 -1.54
N ILE A 65 -1.42 -14.62 -2.56
CA ILE A 65 -1.17 -14.30 -3.97
C ILE A 65 -1.69 -12.90 -4.31
N VAL A 66 -2.88 -12.55 -3.84
CA VAL A 66 -3.46 -11.21 -4.07
C VAL A 66 -2.67 -10.12 -3.35
N LEU A 67 -2.18 -10.38 -2.13
CA LEU A 67 -1.29 -9.44 -1.45
C LEU A 67 0.02 -9.23 -2.21
N ILE A 68 0.63 -10.31 -2.72
CA ILE A 68 1.85 -10.22 -3.52
C ILE A 68 1.59 -9.40 -4.80
N ALA A 69 0.47 -9.66 -5.49
CA ALA A 69 0.09 -8.90 -6.67
C ALA A 69 -0.12 -7.40 -6.35
N GLY A 70 -0.80 -7.10 -5.24
CA GLY A 70 -0.97 -5.74 -4.75
C GLY A 70 0.35 -5.06 -4.43
N LEU A 71 1.28 -5.77 -3.79
CA LEU A 71 2.61 -5.27 -3.45
C LEU A 71 3.45 -4.95 -4.69
N ILE A 72 3.42 -5.79 -5.72
CA ILE A 72 4.07 -5.51 -7.00
C ILE A 72 3.51 -4.24 -7.64
N VAL A 73 2.18 -4.06 -7.64
CA VAL A 73 1.55 -2.85 -8.18
C VAL A 73 1.92 -1.62 -7.36
N THR A 74 1.92 -1.70 -6.03
CA THR A 74 2.37 -0.63 -5.13
C THR A 74 3.80 -0.22 -5.45
N ASP A 75 4.71 -1.18 -5.60
CA ASP A 75 6.13 -0.90 -5.90
C ASP A 75 6.27 -0.15 -7.24
N VAL A 76 5.63 -0.65 -8.30
CA VAL A 76 5.64 0.01 -9.62
C VAL A 76 5.09 1.44 -9.55
N LEU A 77 3.98 1.66 -8.84
CA LEU A 77 3.42 3.00 -8.69
C LEU A 77 4.31 3.92 -7.87
N THR A 78 4.91 3.40 -6.80
CA THR A 78 5.84 4.14 -5.93
C THR A 78 7.05 4.60 -6.73
N GLN A 79 7.66 3.69 -7.48
CA GLN A 79 8.78 4.03 -8.37
C GLN A 79 8.38 5.09 -9.40
N ARG A 80 7.21 4.96 -10.04
CA ARG A 80 6.72 5.97 -10.99
C ARG A 80 6.58 7.35 -10.35
N VAL A 81 6.00 7.43 -9.15
CA VAL A 81 5.87 8.70 -8.42
C VAL A 81 7.26 9.26 -8.15
N LEU A 82 8.17 8.49 -7.56
CA LEU A 82 9.50 8.95 -7.20
C LEU A 82 10.30 9.41 -8.44
N TYR A 83 10.33 8.63 -9.52
CA TYR A 83 11.05 9.01 -10.74
C TYR A 83 10.47 10.25 -11.40
N ASN A 84 9.15 10.47 -11.37
CA ASN A 84 8.54 11.66 -11.96
C ASN A 84 8.95 12.95 -11.25
N PHE A 85 9.08 12.93 -9.92
CA PHE A 85 9.38 14.13 -9.13
C PHE A 85 10.87 14.30 -8.81
N LEU A 86 11.64 13.21 -8.78
CA LEU A 86 13.06 13.21 -8.45
C LEU A 86 13.97 13.00 -9.66
N ALA A 87 13.46 12.96 -10.91
CA ALA A 87 14.26 12.74 -12.11
C ALA A 87 15.51 13.64 -12.20
N VAL A 88 15.35 14.94 -11.91
CA VAL A 88 16.43 15.93 -11.98
C VAL A 88 17.45 15.76 -10.84
N PRO A 89 17.02 15.63 -9.55
CA PRO A 89 17.93 15.25 -8.47
C PRO A 89 18.68 13.93 -8.72
N ILE A 90 17.98 12.89 -9.20
CA ILE A 90 18.52 11.55 -9.50
C ILE A 90 19.67 11.64 -10.50
N ALA A 91 19.51 12.45 -11.56
CA ALA A 91 20.52 12.62 -12.59
C ALA A 91 21.82 13.28 -12.08
N ASN A 92 21.74 14.05 -10.99
CA ASN A 92 22.84 14.87 -10.49
C ASN A 92 23.53 14.30 -9.24
N SER A 93 22.99 13.26 -8.60
CA SER A 93 23.57 12.70 -7.37
C SER A 93 23.29 11.19 -7.20
N ALA A 94 24.31 10.36 -7.49
CA ALA A 94 24.13 8.92 -7.60
C ALA A 94 24.10 8.13 -6.28
N GLN A 95 24.75 8.62 -5.21
CA GLN A 95 24.93 7.82 -3.99
C GLN A 95 23.88 8.08 -2.90
N GLY A 96 23.42 9.32 -2.71
CA GLY A 96 22.41 9.65 -1.68
C GLY A 96 20.98 9.28 -2.07
N ILE A 97 20.68 9.24 -3.38
CA ILE A 97 19.31 9.06 -3.85
C ILE A 97 18.90 7.59 -3.89
N ASN A 98 19.81 6.67 -4.22
CA ASN A 98 19.46 5.24 -4.25
C ASN A 98 19.04 4.71 -2.87
N SER A 99 19.70 5.16 -1.79
CA SER A 99 19.29 4.81 -0.43
C SER A 99 17.95 5.46 -0.06
N PHE A 100 17.70 6.69 -0.50
CA PHE A 100 16.43 7.38 -0.31
C PHE A 100 15.27 6.64 -1.01
N LEU A 101 15.43 6.32 -2.30
CA LEU A 101 14.44 5.60 -3.11
C LEU A 101 14.11 4.25 -2.50
N LEU A 102 15.13 3.49 -2.10
CA LEU A 102 14.93 2.17 -1.48
C LEU A 102 14.16 2.28 -0.16
N LYS A 103 14.48 3.27 0.68
CA LYS A 103 13.74 3.52 1.93
C LYS A 103 12.27 3.85 1.66
N GLN A 104 11.99 4.70 0.65
CA GLN A 104 10.61 5.03 0.28
C GLN A 104 9.85 3.82 -0.27
N ILE A 105 10.47 3.01 -1.11
CA ILE A 105 9.86 1.78 -1.65
C ILE A 105 9.55 0.79 -0.53
N LEU A 106 10.46 0.60 0.42
CA LEU A 106 10.25 -0.29 1.56
C LEU A 106 9.13 0.21 2.46
N LEU A 107 9.11 1.51 2.77
CA LEU A 107 8.05 2.12 3.58
C LEU A 107 6.69 1.96 2.91
N ASN A 108 6.59 2.23 1.61
CA ASN A 108 5.33 2.12 0.89
C ASN A 108 4.86 0.66 0.73
N SER A 109 5.79 -0.26 0.56
CA SER A 109 5.50 -1.71 0.56
C SER A 109 4.95 -2.14 1.92
N PHE A 110 5.54 -1.67 3.01
CA PHE A 110 5.05 -1.94 4.37
C PHE A 110 3.66 -1.34 4.61
N LEU A 111 3.43 -0.07 4.24
CA LEU A 111 2.13 0.57 4.33
C LEU A 111 1.07 -0.17 3.51
N SER A 112 1.42 -0.61 2.31
CA SER A 112 0.54 -1.42 1.45
C SER A 112 0.14 -2.74 2.12
N LEU A 113 1.06 -3.43 2.79
CA LEU A 113 0.72 -4.64 3.57
C LEU A 113 -0.22 -4.32 4.73
N LEU A 114 0.03 -3.24 5.47
CA LEU A 114 -0.85 -2.79 6.55
C LEU A 114 -2.25 -2.46 6.03
N PHE A 115 -2.37 -1.72 4.93
CA PHE A 115 -3.64 -1.41 4.31
C PHE A 115 -4.35 -2.66 3.78
N GLY A 116 -3.63 -3.61 3.21
CA GLY A 116 -4.20 -4.89 2.77
C GLY A 116 -4.77 -5.69 3.94
N PHE A 117 -4.07 -5.68 5.09
CA PHE A 117 -4.56 -6.28 6.32
C PHE A 117 -5.80 -5.56 6.87
N ILE A 118 -5.80 -4.24 6.90
CA ILE A 118 -6.96 -3.44 7.33
C ILE A 118 -8.17 -3.68 6.41
N ALA A 119 -7.95 -3.67 5.09
CA ALA A 119 -8.98 -3.95 4.10
C ALA A 119 -9.56 -5.37 4.27
N THR A 120 -8.73 -6.34 4.67
CA THR A 120 -9.20 -7.67 5.05
C THR A 120 -10.18 -7.63 6.22
N LEU A 121 -9.90 -6.85 7.27
CA LEU A 121 -10.82 -6.71 8.40
C LEU A 121 -12.16 -6.05 8.00
N ILE A 122 -12.11 -5.10 7.07
CA ILE A 122 -13.30 -4.39 6.58
C ILE A 122 -14.15 -5.31 5.69
N PHE A 123 -13.52 -6.05 4.77
CA PHE A 123 -14.25 -6.84 3.76
C PHE A 123 -14.62 -8.24 4.21
N LYS A 124 -13.93 -8.79 5.22
CA LYS A 124 -14.28 -10.09 5.80
C LYS A 124 -15.62 -9.99 6.51
N ARG A 125 -16.70 -10.28 5.77
CA ARG A 125 -18.05 -10.42 6.33
C ARG A 125 -18.02 -11.49 7.42
N ALA A 126 -18.59 -11.19 8.59
CA ALA A 126 -18.90 -12.20 9.59
C ALA A 126 -19.73 -13.31 8.91
N PRO A 127 -19.44 -14.60 9.16
CA PRO A 127 -20.32 -15.65 8.68
C PRO A 127 -21.73 -15.34 9.19
N LEU A 128 -22.70 -15.27 8.28
CA LEU A 128 -24.11 -15.23 8.67
C LEU A 128 -24.32 -16.38 9.66
N PRO A 129 -25.03 -16.16 10.79
CA PRO A 129 -25.39 -17.26 11.67
C PRO A 129 -26.01 -18.32 10.78
N GLN A 130 -25.36 -19.48 10.66
CA GLN A 130 -26.01 -20.64 10.11
C GLN A 130 -27.12 -20.91 11.09
N HIS A 131 -28.35 -20.51 10.73
CA HIS A 131 -29.51 -20.97 11.44
C HIS A 131 -29.44 -22.49 11.28
N ASN A 132 -28.96 -23.18 12.32
CA ASN A 132 -29.20 -24.59 12.48
C ASN A 132 -30.71 -24.71 12.34
N ILE A 133 -31.18 -25.25 11.22
CA ILE A 133 -32.56 -25.69 11.09
C ILE A 133 -32.47 -27.14 11.58
N PRO A 134 -32.72 -27.43 12.87
CA PRO A 134 -33.06 -28.78 13.23
C PRO A 134 -34.43 -29.07 12.62
N TRP A 135 -34.68 -30.34 12.29
CA TRP A 135 -35.97 -30.89 11.82
C TRP A 135 -36.24 -30.63 10.31
N SER A 136 -36.45 -31.63 9.46
CA SER A 136 -37.21 -32.87 9.69
C SER A 136 -36.50 -34.10 9.12
N LYS A 137 -36.38 -35.13 9.97
CA LYS A 137 -36.47 -36.50 9.47
C LYS A 137 -37.95 -36.76 9.21
N SER A 138 -38.33 -36.95 7.97
CA SER A 138 -39.56 -37.66 7.57
C SER A 138 -39.16 -38.87 6.77
#